data_AF-A0A3M3R6K6-F1
#
_entry.id   AF-A0A3M3R6K6-F1
#
_cell.length_a   1.000
_cell.length_b   1.000
_cell.length_c   1.000
_cell.angle_alpha   90.00
_cell.angle_beta   90.00
_cell.angle_gamma   90.00
#
_symmetry.space_group_name_H-M   'P 1'
#
loop_
_entity.id
_entity.type
_entity.pdbx_description
1 polymer ?
#
loop_
_entity_poly.entity_id
_entity_poly.type
_entity_poly.pdbx_seq_one_letter_code
_entity_poly.pdbx_strand_id
1 'polypeptide(L)'
;MAAAWSVLSRSSVLAFCYWWWDISHHYRRNMLSKISAKHPALARLPRLKRHEELFLSHPAMKIAVLGLALCTVMTAAAQDKPADFASQTPLSLSGEGPWYRIELPLAVQLNARQTDLGDVRVFNAEGQPQAYAITPRQPAREQEPAPIEVNWFALYSTQEAGDTAPVIRIERSSNGSVIEVQPQSDIEAGEEVLRGWLLDTSAVKAPLEQLVIDWSTEREGFQNFSIEASDDLQHWRDWGEGQVARLSFADEVVEQREVGLPGQSARYLRLLWRAPHSAPLLVSAHVLSAASDNPTPPLTWSPPVKGSVESPNEYVWQLPAGLPVGRVRVDIAQPNSLAPATLYGRIDARQPWQPISSGLLYRLSQNNSDVLQDQLQLSGRIVQQLKLVVDDRGGGLGNEAPQLSVAVPATEVVFLARGNGPFTLAVGNAAAKAANLSLATLIPDLSPAKLASIGTAKPATASVANMTAAPLVATQNTDFKRLGLWAVLLLGVLFLGWMAFSTLHASKR
;
A
#
# COMPACT_ATOMS: atom_id res chain seq x y z
N MET A 1 -13.23 14.62 -26.70
CA MET A 1 -12.76 15.96 -27.12
C MET A 1 -13.08 16.91 -25.97
N ALA A 2 -12.17 17.38 -25.12
CA ALA A 2 -10.80 17.78 -25.34
C ALA A 2 -9.90 17.26 -24.20
N ALA A 3 -9.07 16.26 -24.54
CA ALA A 3 -7.74 16.17 -23.99
C ALA A 3 -6.88 17.09 -24.85
N ALA A 4 -6.33 18.15 -24.28
CA ALA A 4 -5.18 18.85 -24.84
C ALA A 4 -4.75 20.02 -23.96
N TRP A 5 -3.53 19.92 -23.43
CA TRP A 5 -2.61 21.01 -23.13
C TRP A 5 -2.62 21.57 -21.71
N SER A 6 -2.20 20.69 -20.80
CA SER A 6 -1.18 21.00 -19.81
C SER A 6 0.21 21.12 -20.46
N VAL A 7 0.54 22.25 -21.10
CA VAL A 7 1.95 22.64 -21.36
C VAL A 7 1.99 24.15 -21.45
N LEU A 8 2.52 24.81 -20.42
CA LEU A 8 3.36 26.01 -20.57
C LEU A 8 4.10 26.24 -19.25
N SER A 9 5.29 25.65 -19.24
CA SER A 9 6.40 25.95 -18.35
C SER A 9 6.81 27.43 -18.46
N ARG A 10 7.81 27.81 -17.65
CA ARG A 10 8.50 29.11 -17.50
C ARG A 10 8.64 30.05 -18.71
N SER A 11 8.33 29.63 -19.94
CA SER A 11 8.34 30.43 -21.17
C SER A 11 7.28 31.54 -21.25
N SER A 12 6.12 31.41 -20.60
CA SER A 12 5.05 32.45 -20.68
C SER A 12 5.45 33.76 -20.00
N VAL A 13 6.27 33.70 -18.96
CA VAL A 13 6.74 34.91 -18.24
C VAL A 13 7.86 35.59 -19.02
N LEU A 14 8.75 34.83 -19.67
CA LEU A 14 9.78 35.37 -20.56
C LEU A 14 9.19 35.96 -21.85
N ALA A 15 8.14 35.36 -22.41
CA ALA A 15 7.43 35.90 -23.57
C ALA A 15 6.73 37.24 -23.26
N PHE A 16 6.18 37.39 -22.06
CA PHE A 16 5.56 38.64 -21.62
C PHE A 16 6.61 39.76 -21.39
N CYS A 17 7.78 39.40 -20.84
CA CYS A 17 8.90 40.33 -20.68
C CYS A 17 9.53 40.75 -22.02
N TYR A 18 9.62 39.85 -23.01
CA TYR A 18 10.15 40.17 -24.34
C TYR A 18 9.17 41.06 -25.13
N TRP A 19 7.86 40.80 -25.02
CA TRP A 19 6.81 41.62 -25.64
C TRP A 19 6.77 43.05 -25.06
N TRP A 20 7.03 43.23 -23.76
CA TRP A 20 7.12 44.54 -23.13
C TRP A 20 8.40 45.31 -23.50
N TRP A 21 9.53 44.61 -23.68
CA TRP A 21 10.78 45.23 -24.14
C TRP A 21 10.66 45.77 -25.57
N ASP A 22 10.03 45.02 -26.48
CA ASP A 22 9.93 45.39 -27.90
C ASP A 22 9.03 46.62 -28.12
N ILE A 23 7.94 46.75 -27.37
CA ILE A 23 7.05 47.92 -27.38
C ILE A 23 7.76 49.19 -26.88
N SER A 24 8.64 49.06 -25.88
CA SER A 24 9.43 50.18 -25.35
C SER A 24 10.49 50.67 -26.34
N HIS A 25 11.10 49.77 -27.11
CA HIS A 25 12.12 50.12 -28.11
C HIS A 25 11.52 50.68 -29.41
N HIS A 26 10.32 50.25 -29.80
CA HIS A 26 9.62 50.74 -31.00
C HIS A 26 9.11 52.18 -30.85
N TYR A 27 8.77 52.61 -29.62
CA TYR A 27 8.30 53.96 -29.35
C TYR A 27 9.42 55.02 -29.35
N ARG A 28 10.67 54.65 -29.03
CA ARG A 28 11.82 55.57 -29.04
C ARG A 28 12.41 55.84 -30.44
N ARG A 29 12.16 54.99 -31.44
CA ARG A 29 12.68 55.18 -32.81
C ARG A 29 11.75 55.99 -33.73
N ASN A 30 10.46 56.10 -33.43
CA ASN A 30 9.46 56.74 -34.31
C ASN A 30 9.13 58.21 -33.99
N MET A 31 9.73 58.81 -32.95
CA MET A 31 9.54 60.24 -32.64
C MET A 31 10.63 61.18 -33.19
N LEU A 32 11.74 60.65 -33.69
CA LEU A 32 12.85 61.45 -34.24
C LEU A 32 12.92 61.50 -35.78
N SER A 33 11.96 60.88 -36.50
CA SER A 33 11.97 60.82 -37.98
C SER A 33 10.82 61.57 -38.68
N LYS A 34 9.99 62.35 -37.96
CA LYS A 34 8.81 63.04 -38.54
C LYS A 34 8.82 64.58 -38.48
N ILE A 35 9.98 65.22 -38.34
CA ILE A 35 10.14 66.66 -38.56
C ILE A 35 11.33 66.91 -39.49
N SER A 36 11.24 66.43 -40.73
CA SER A 36 12.06 66.92 -41.85
C SER A 36 11.51 66.37 -43.16
N ALA A 37 10.51 67.05 -43.73
CA ALA A 37 10.22 67.07 -45.18
C ALA A 37 8.86 67.75 -45.42
N LYS A 38 8.86 69.07 -45.66
CA LYS A 38 8.07 69.71 -46.73
C LYS A 38 8.37 71.21 -46.81
N HIS A 39 9.11 71.50 -47.88
CA HIS A 39 9.27 72.76 -48.63
C HIS A 39 10.15 73.92 -48.11
N PRO A 40 11.13 74.35 -48.94
CA PRO A 40 12.02 75.49 -48.67
C PRO A 40 11.54 76.77 -49.37
N ALA A 41 11.79 77.95 -48.77
CA ALA A 41 12.28 79.17 -49.44
C ALA A 41 12.12 80.41 -48.54
N LEU A 42 13.22 81.18 -48.44
CA LEU A 42 13.35 82.61 -48.08
C LEU A 42 13.02 83.02 -46.63
N ALA A 43 13.62 84.02 -46.00
CA ALA A 43 14.96 84.62 -46.01
C ALA A 43 14.99 85.55 -44.76
N ARG A 44 16.14 85.56 -44.06
CA ARG A 44 16.71 86.64 -43.20
C ARG A 44 16.05 87.06 -41.85
N LEU A 45 16.88 86.87 -40.80
CA LEU A 45 17.16 87.74 -39.61
C LEU A 45 16.14 87.74 -38.43
N PRO A 46 16.51 88.21 -37.21
CA PRO A 46 17.48 87.61 -36.27
C PRO A 46 16.96 87.51 -34.80
N ARG A 47 17.73 86.81 -33.94
CA ARG A 47 17.89 86.97 -32.46
C ARG A 47 16.68 87.47 -31.61
N LEU A 48 16.22 86.62 -30.69
CA LEU A 48 15.86 86.98 -29.31
C LEU A 48 16.21 85.80 -28.39
N LYS A 49 17.36 85.84 -27.69
CA LYS A 49 17.53 86.28 -26.30
C LYS A 49 16.62 85.54 -25.29
N ARG A 50 17.30 84.66 -24.52
CA ARG A 50 17.35 84.66 -23.04
C ARG A 50 16.11 84.10 -22.33
N HIS A 51 16.27 82.97 -21.63
CA HIS A 51 16.29 82.96 -20.17
C HIS A 51 16.94 81.67 -19.65
N GLU A 52 17.80 81.90 -18.66
CA GLU A 52 18.68 80.99 -17.95
C GLU A 52 17.94 80.41 -16.73
N GLU A 53 18.37 79.21 -16.31
CA GLU A 53 18.19 78.60 -14.98
C GLU A 53 16.81 78.05 -14.54
N LEU A 54 16.72 76.75 -14.22
CA LEU A 54 16.95 76.24 -12.84
C LEU A 54 16.64 74.73 -12.73
N PHE A 55 17.64 73.99 -12.24
CA PHE A 55 17.57 72.90 -11.27
C PHE A 55 16.71 71.63 -11.49
N LEU A 56 17.44 70.51 -11.59
CA LEU A 56 17.03 69.17 -11.19
C LEU A 56 16.29 69.17 -9.83
N SER A 57 15.06 68.65 -9.80
CA SER A 57 14.53 67.96 -8.62
C SER A 57 13.45 66.95 -9.04
N HIS A 58 13.81 65.66 -9.11
CA HIS A 58 12.85 64.57 -9.32
C HIS A 58 12.72 63.76 -8.02
N PRO A 59 11.62 63.91 -7.25
CA PRO A 59 11.30 63.01 -6.13
C PRO A 59 10.86 61.62 -6.60
N ALA A 60 10.47 61.47 -7.88
CA ALA A 60 9.98 60.21 -8.45
C ALA A 60 11.07 59.13 -8.63
N MET A 61 12.34 59.52 -8.81
CA MET A 61 13.42 58.56 -9.07
C MET A 61 13.94 57.87 -7.78
N LYS A 62 13.73 58.49 -6.60
CA LYS A 62 14.09 57.89 -5.31
C LYS A 62 13.09 56.82 -4.86
N ILE A 63 11.81 56.97 -5.22
CA ILE A 63 10.76 55.99 -4.89
C ILE A 63 10.88 54.72 -5.76
N ALA A 64 11.28 54.87 -7.02
CA ALA A 64 11.50 53.73 -7.91
C ALA A 64 12.71 52.85 -7.50
N VAL A 65 13.75 53.45 -6.92
CA VAL A 65 14.93 52.71 -6.42
C VAL A 65 14.66 52.09 -5.03
N LEU A 66 13.84 52.72 -4.19
CA LEU A 66 13.41 52.14 -2.91
C LEU A 66 12.42 50.97 -3.09
N GLY A 67 11.56 51.04 -4.11
CA GLY A 67 10.61 49.97 -4.45
C GLY A 67 11.26 48.71 -5.04
N LEU A 68 12.38 48.86 -5.77
CA LEU A 68 13.10 47.72 -6.33
C LEU A 68 14.06 47.06 -5.31
N ALA A 69 14.51 47.79 -4.29
CA ALA A 69 15.35 47.27 -3.20
C ALA A 69 14.56 46.49 -2.12
N LEU A 70 13.24 46.64 -2.05
CA LEU A 70 12.39 45.92 -1.09
C LEU A 70 11.86 44.56 -1.61
N CYS A 71 12.05 44.24 -2.89
CA CYS A 71 11.59 42.96 -3.48
C CYS A 71 12.61 41.82 -3.43
N THR A 72 13.82 42.05 -2.90
CA THR A 72 14.76 40.98 -2.54
C THR A 72 14.55 40.56 -1.09
N VAL A 73 13.32 40.16 -0.73
CA VAL A 73 13.15 39.32 0.46
C VAL A 73 13.79 38.00 0.09
N MET A 74 15.02 37.76 0.57
CA MET A 74 15.63 36.45 0.51
C MET A 74 14.64 35.48 1.13
N THR A 75 14.03 34.62 0.31
CA THR A 75 13.37 33.41 0.79
C THR A 75 14.48 32.49 1.27
N ALA A 76 15.04 32.79 2.44
CA ALA A 76 15.76 31.81 3.21
C ALA A 76 14.72 30.72 3.51
N ALA A 77 14.88 29.55 2.91
CA ALA A 77 14.13 28.38 3.33
C ALA A 77 14.54 28.15 4.79
N ALA A 78 13.66 28.51 5.73
CA ALA A 78 13.87 28.22 7.14
C ALA A 78 14.12 26.71 7.25
N GLN A 79 15.26 26.32 7.81
CA GLN A 79 15.48 24.92 8.15
C GLN A 79 14.45 24.51 9.19
N ASP A 80 13.86 23.33 8.98
CA ASP A 80 12.91 22.74 9.90
C ASP A 80 13.52 22.69 11.32
N LYS A 81 12.75 23.07 12.32
CA LYS A 81 13.12 22.98 13.74
C LYS A 81 12.27 21.90 14.42
N PRO A 82 12.75 21.27 15.51
CA PRO A 82 11.97 20.29 16.25
C PRO A 82 10.58 20.81 16.66
N ALA A 83 10.50 22.07 17.10
CA ALA A 83 9.26 22.72 17.56
C ALA A 83 8.19 22.90 16.46
N ASP A 84 8.55 22.74 15.18
CA ASP A 84 7.61 22.85 14.07
C ASP A 84 6.77 21.55 13.89
N PHE A 85 7.10 20.48 14.63
CA PHE A 85 6.46 19.18 14.55
C PHE A 85 5.58 18.92 15.78
N ALA A 86 4.41 18.32 15.55
CA ALA A 86 3.42 18.08 16.60
C ALA A 86 3.83 17.02 17.62
N SER A 87 4.71 16.08 17.24
CA SER A 87 5.23 15.04 18.12
C SER A 87 6.74 14.96 18.00
N GLN A 88 7.41 14.79 19.14
CA GLN A 88 8.86 14.64 19.27
C GLN A 88 9.12 13.48 20.23
N THR A 89 9.91 12.50 19.80
CA THR A 89 10.20 11.26 20.53
C THR A 89 11.71 11.04 20.58
N PRO A 90 12.33 11.01 21.77
CA PRO A 90 13.76 10.77 21.89
C PRO A 90 14.12 9.35 21.44
N LEU A 91 15.32 9.20 20.87
CA LEU A 91 15.87 7.95 20.35
C LEU A 91 16.97 7.43 21.29
N SER A 92 16.91 6.15 21.61
CA SER A 92 18.00 5.40 22.25
C SER A 92 18.76 4.60 21.21
N LEU A 93 20.06 4.83 21.09
CA LEU A 93 20.92 4.24 20.07
C LEU A 93 21.66 3.01 20.63
N SER A 94 21.82 1.99 19.80
CA SER A 94 22.59 0.77 20.09
C SER A 94 23.37 0.32 18.86
N GLY A 95 24.58 -0.21 19.05
CA GLY A 95 25.49 -0.60 17.98
C GLY A 95 26.37 0.54 17.47
N GLU A 96 27.21 0.22 16.49
CA GLU A 96 28.20 1.15 15.94
C GLU A 96 27.62 1.98 14.78
N GLY A 97 27.92 3.28 14.80
CA GLY A 97 27.51 4.22 13.75
C GLY A 97 28.37 4.11 12.49
N PRO A 98 28.20 5.03 11.51
CA PRO A 98 27.47 6.29 11.63
C PRO A 98 26.00 6.23 11.22
N TRP A 99 25.52 5.09 10.71
CA TRP A 99 24.11 4.91 10.32
C TRP A 99 23.33 4.16 11.38
N TYR A 100 22.12 4.62 11.64
CA TYR A 100 21.22 3.97 12.58
C TYR A 100 19.84 3.76 11.93
N ARG A 101 19.28 2.58 12.18
CA ARG A 101 17.95 2.17 11.71
C ARG A 101 16.91 2.31 12.82
N ILE A 102 15.81 2.98 12.50
CA ILE A 102 14.61 3.11 13.30
C ILE A 102 13.53 2.26 12.64
N GLU A 103 12.97 1.31 13.37
CA GLU A 103 11.69 0.71 13.00
C GLU A 103 10.59 1.65 13.47
N LEU A 104 9.83 2.27 12.56
CA LEU A 104 8.84 3.28 12.91
C LEU A 104 7.63 2.63 13.56
N PRO A 105 7.36 2.89 14.86
CA PRO A 105 6.16 2.40 15.51
C PRO A 105 4.93 2.93 14.77
N LEU A 106 3.89 2.11 14.66
CA LEU A 106 2.63 2.51 14.03
C LEU A 106 2.05 3.78 14.68
N ALA A 107 2.21 3.95 16.00
CA ALA A 107 1.83 5.16 16.72
C ALA A 107 2.42 6.44 16.11
N VAL A 108 3.69 6.41 15.68
CA VAL A 108 4.36 7.55 15.03
C VAL A 108 3.79 7.78 13.63
N GLN A 109 3.56 6.71 12.86
CA GLN A 109 2.97 6.80 11.51
C GLN A 109 1.55 7.39 11.56
N LEU A 110 0.77 7.06 12.58
CA LEU A 110 -0.58 7.62 12.82
C LEU A 110 -0.56 9.11 13.17
N ASN A 111 0.57 9.65 13.64
CA ASN A 111 0.74 11.08 13.92
C ASN A 111 1.22 11.89 12.69
N ALA A 112 1.56 11.21 11.58
CA ALA A 112 1.98 11.88 10.36
C ALA A 112 0.83 12.70 9.74
N ARG A 113 1.18 13.85 9.18
CA ARG A 113 0.24 14.68 8.40
C ARG A 113 0.34 14.43 6.91
N GLN A 114 1.39 13.72 6.47
CA GLN A 114 1.61 13.40 5.06
C GLN A 114 1.69 11.89 4.87
N THR A 115 1.01 11.41 3.84
CA THR A 115 0.88 9.98 3.53
C THR A 115 2.21 9.32 3.13
N ASP A 116 3.11 10.08 2.53
CA ASP A 116 4.45 9.65 2.13
C ASP A 116 5.48 9.77 3.27
N LEU A 117 5.04 10.13 4.48
CA LEU A 117 5.90 10.42 5.64
C LEU A 117 6.92 11.54 5.36
N GLY A 118 6.62 12.45 4.43
CA GLY A 118 7.47 13.61 4.09
C GLY A 118 7.69 14.57 5.27
N ASP A 119 6.83 14.51 6.29
CA ASP A 119 6.91 15.25 7.54
C ASP A 119 7.61 14.50 8.68
N VAL A 120 8.37 13.45 8.39
CA VAL A 120 9.28 12.82 9.35
C VAL A 120 10.64 13.52 9.33
N ARG A 121 11.18 13.80 10.51
CA ARG A 121 12.54 14.32 10.71
C ARG A 121 13.25 13.60 11.85
N VAL A 122 14.57 13.54 11.76
CA VAL A 122 15.46 13.19 12.88
C VAL A 122 16.32 14.41 13.17
N PHE A 123 16.39 14.80 14.44
CA PHE A 123 17.19 15.93 14.92
C PHE A 123 18.27 15.44 15.90
N ASN A 124 19.40 16.13 15.98
CA ASN A 124 20.39 15.95 17.04
C ASN A 124 20.09 16.86 18.25
N ALA A 125 20.96 16.84 19.27
CA ALA A 125 20.79 17.64 20.48
C ALA A 125 20.74 19.15 20.22
N GLU A 126 21.45 19.63 19.19
CA GLU A 126 21.45 21.03 18.78
C GLU A 126 20.25 21.41 17.91
N GLY A 127 19.29 20.49 17.69
CA GLY A 127 18.10 20.71 16.87
C GLY A 127 18.39 20.76 15.37
N GLN A 128 19.55 20.25 14.93
CA GLN A 128 19.91 20.21 13.51
C GLN A 128 19.32 18.96 12.83
N PRO A 129 18.71 19.08 11.65
CA PRO A 129 18.15 17.95 10.94
C PRO A 129 19.25 17.02 10.42
N GLN A 130 19.00 15.72 10.53
CA GLN A 130 19.87 14.65 10.06
C GLN A 130 19.47 14.20 8.66
N ALA A 131 20.44 13.75 7.85
CA ALA A 131 20.15 13.10 6.58
C ALA A 131 19.53 11.73 6.85
N TYR A 132 18.46 11.40 6.13
CA TYR A 132 17.72 10.16 6.36
C TYR A 132 17.13 9.60 5.06
N ALA A 133 16.80 8.31 5.08
CA ALA A 133 16.09 7.59 4.05
C ALA A 133 14.91 6.85 4.70
N ILE A 134 13.80 6.75 3.97
CA ILE A 134 12.64 5.95 4.36
C ILE A 134 12.61 4.73 3.46
N THR A 135 12.57 3.55 4.06
CA THR A 135 12.45 2.27 3.35
C THR A 135 11.09 1.67 3.71
N PRO A 136 10.04 1.93 2.93
CA PRO A 136 8.77 1.26 3.12
C PRO A 136 8.95 -0.22 2.76
N ARG A 137 8.69 -1.13 3.70
CA ARG A 137 8.54 -2.54 3.34
C ARG A 137 7.15 -2.72 2.73
N GLN A 138 7.07 -3.38 1.59
CA GLN A 138 5.78 -3.83 1.08
C GLN A 138 5.29 -4.99 1.96
N PRO A 139 3.99 -5.10 2.30
CA PRO A 139 3.53 -6.30 2.98
C PRO A 139 3.83 -7.47 2.06
N ALA A 140 4.59 -8.45 2.57
CA ALA A 140 4.65 -9.71 1.87
C ALA A 140 3.23 -10.25 1.88
N ARG A 141 2.72 -10.60 0.70
CA ARG A 141 1.56 -11.47 0.63
C ARG A 141 2.00 -12.73 1.37
N GLU A 142 1.36 -13.09 2.47
CA GLU A 142 1.39 -14.50 2.89
C GLU A 142 0.81 -15.20 1.68
N GLN A 143 1.70 -15.74 0.87
CA GLN A 143 1.33 -16.71 -0.12
C GLN A 143 0.89 -17.88 0.74
N GLU A 144 -0.42 -18.07 0.80
CA GLU A 144 -0.98 -19.37 1.11
C GLU A 144 -0.14 -20.38 0.28
N PRO A 145 0.49 -21.37 0.93
CA PRO A 145 1.43 -22.23 0.25
C PRO A 145 0.78 -22.74 -1.02
N ALA A 146 1.38 -22.42 -2.18
CA ALA A 146 0.79 -22.83 -3.44
C ALA A 146 0.68 -24.37 -3.43
N PRO A 147 -0.48 -24.95 -3.76
CA PRO A 147 -0.62 -26.39 -3.83
C PRO A 147 0.44 -26.95 -4.79
N ILE A 148 1.29 -27.86 -4.28
CA ILE A 148 2.31 -28.52 -5.06
C ILE A 148 1.69 -29.79 -5.62
N GLU A 149 1.54 -29.87 -6.94
CA GLU A 149 1.09 -31.08 -7.63
C GLU A 149 2.10 -32.21 -7.40
N VAL A 150 1.59 -33.39 -7.04
CA VAL A 150 2.38 -34.60 -6.81
C VAL A 150 1.95 -35.69 -7.75
N ASN A 151 2.82 -36.66 -8.05
CA ASN A 151 2.41 -37.82 -8.84
C ASN A 151 1.61 -38.79 -7.95
N TRP A 152 0.58 -39.43 -8.49
CA TRP A 152 -0.19 -40.47 -7.81
C TRP A 152 -0.35 -41.74 -8.64
N PHE A 153 -0.36 -42.88 -7.96
CA PHE A 153 -0.42 -44.21 -8.57
C PHE A 153 -1.51 -45.05 -7.90
N ALA A 154 -2.32 -45.73 -8.71
CA ALA A 154 -3.43 -46.55 -8.24
C ALA A 154 -2.92 -47.80 -7.50
N LEU A 155 -3.58 -48.15 -6.40
CA LEU A 155 -3.30 -49.37 -5.63
C LEU A 155 -4.46 -50.34 -5.76
N TYR A 156 -4.22 -51.45 -6.44
CA TYR A 156 -5.19 -52.52 -6.66
C TYR A 156 -4.96 -53.70 -5.73
N SER A 157 -6.05 -54.36 -5.32
CA SER A 157 -6.04 -55.63 -4.60
C SER A 157 -7.30 -56.42 -4.96
N THR A 158 -7.47 -57.62 -4.42
CA THR A 158 -8.71 -58.40 -4.59
C THR A 158 -9.75 -58.01 -3.55
N GLN A 159 -11.01 -58.34 -3.82
CA GLN A 159 -12.11 -58.10 -2.87
C GLN A 159 -11.91 -58.90 -1.57
N GLU A 160 -11.36 -60.11 -1.67
CA GLU A 160 -11.10 -61.04 -0.55
C GLU A 160 -10.03 -60.53 0.42
N ALA A 161 -9.11 -59.68 -0.05
CA ALA A 161 -8.04 -59.12 0.77
C ALA A 161 -8.55 -58.19 1.89
N GLY A 162 -9.82 -57.75 1.84
CA GLY A 162 -10.39 -56.83 2.84
C GLY A 162 -9.55 -55.56 3.02
N ASP A 163 -9.36 -55.15 4.27
CA ASP A 163 -8.59 -53.94 4.62
C ASP A 163 -7.06 -54.16 4.59
N THR A 164 -6.59 -55.31 4.10
CA THR A 164 -5.16 -55.61 4.02
C THR A 164 -4.49 -54.69 3.00
N ALA A 165 -3.39 -54.04 3.41
CA ALA A 165 -2.64 -53.13 2.55
C ALA A 165 -2.12 -53.86 1.29
N PRO A 166 -2.32 -53.30 0.08
CA PRO A 166 -1.84 -53.90 -1.16
C PRO A 166 -0.31 -54.05 -1.15
N VAL A 167 0.17 -55.23 -1.54
CA VAL A 167 1.60 -55.49 -1.72
C VAL A 167 2.00 -55.05 -3.12
N ILE A 168 3.00 -54.17 -3.23
CA ILE A 168 3.36 -53.52 -4.48
C ILE A 168 4.79 -53.79 -4.92
N ARG A 169 4.98 -53.98 -6.22
CA ARG A 169 6.27 -53.89 -6.91
C ARG A 169 6.39 -52.51 -7.53
N ILE A 170 7.56 -51.89 -7.38
CA ILE A 170 7.78 -50.49 -7.74
C ILE A 170 8.95 -50.40 -8.71
N GLU A 171 8.74 -49.72 -9.83
CA GLU A 171 9.80 -49.33 -10.74
C GLU A 171 10.22 -47.88 -10.49
N ARG A 172 11.52 -47.62 -10.43
CA ARG A 172 12.09 -46.30 -10.12
C ARG A 172 12.91 -45.76 -11.29
N SER A 173 12.85 -44.46 -11.49
CA SER A 173 13.71 -43.78 -12.46
C SER A 173 15.14 -43.64 -11.91
N SER A 174 16.07 -43.25 -12.79
CA SER A 174 17.47 -42.98 -12.41
C SER A 174 17.62 -41.83 -11.40
N ASN A 175 16.61 -40.99 -11.22
CA ASN A 175 16.59 -39.90 -10.23
C ASN A 175 15.91 -40.31 -8.89
N GLY A 176 15.39 -41.53 -8.80
CA GLY A 176 14.76 -42.08 -7.60
C GLY A 176 13.26 -41.79 -7.43
N SER A 177 12.59 -41.20 -8.43
CA SER A 177 11.13 -41.06 -8.49
C SER A 177 10.44 -42.38 -8.82
N VAL A 178 9.20 -42.56 -8.37
CA VAL A 178 8.37 -43.73 -8.74
C VAL A 178 7.86 -43.57 -10.16
N ILE A 179 7.98 -44.61 -10.99
CA ILE A 179 7.49 -44.66 -12.37
C ILE A 179 6.19 -45.46 -12.45
N GLU A 180 6.18 -46.62 -11.81
CA GLU A 180 5.07 -47.57 -11.92
C GLU A 180 4.89 -48.35 -10.62
N VAL A 181 3.63 -48.66 -10.32
CA VAL A 181 3.23 -49.47 -9.17
C VAL A 181 2.37 -50.61 -9.69
N GLN A 182 2.87 -51.83 -9.55
CA GLN A 182 2.13 -53.05 -9.93
C GLN A 182 1.82 -53.87 -8.67
N PRO A 183 0.67 -54.58 -8.61
CA PRO A 183 0.44 -55.58 -7.59
C PRO A 183 1.56 -56.64 -7.59
N GLN A 184 2.01 -57.08 -6.42
CA GLN A 184 3.05 -58.12 -6.35
C GLN A 184 2.51 -59.51 -6.71
N SER A 185 1.21 -59.75 -6.47
CA SER A 185 0.50 -60.96 -6.85
C SER A 185 -0.25 -60.74 -8.17
N ASP A 186 -0.22 -61.73 -9.06
CA ASP A 186 -1.02 -61.72 -10.28
C ASP A 186 -2.51 -61.71 -9.88
N ILE A 187 -3.20 -60.61 -10.15
CA ILE A 187 -4.65 -60.48 -9.99
C ILE A 187 -5.30 -60.84 -11.33
N GLU A 188 -6.30 -61.72 -11.32
CA GLU A 188 -7.02 -62.04 -12.55
C GLU A 188 -7.80 -60.83 -13.07
N ALA A 189 -7.78 -60.64 -14.39
CA ALA A 189 -8.45 -59.50 -15.02
C ALA A 189 -9.96 -59.53 -14.72
N GLY A 190 -10.44 -58.50 -14.02
CA GLY A 190 -11.83 -58.38 -13.57
C GLY A 190 -12.04 -58.57 -12.07
N GLU A 191 -11.03 -59.04 -11.32
CA GLU A 191 -11.07 -59.15 -9.85
C GLU A 191 -10.38 -57.98 -9.13
N GLU A 192 -9.84 -57.03 -9.89
CA GLU A 192 -9.12 -55.86 -9.39
C GLU A 192 -10.07 -54.85 -8.74
N VAL A 193 -9.87 -54.62 -7.44
CA VAL A 193 -10.54 -53.57 -6.68
C VAL A 193 -9.52 -52.47 -6.38
N LEU A 194 -9.83 -51.25 -6.83
CA LEU A 194 -9.07 -50.07 -6.46
C LEU A 194 -9.24 -49.80 -4.96
N ARG A 195 -8.17 -50.02 -4.19
CA ARG A 195 -8.14 -49.86 -2.72
C ARG A 195 -7.62 -48.52 -2.26
N GLY A 196 -6.84 -47.83 -3.10
CA GLY A 196 -6.18 -46.62 -2.65
C GLY A 196 -5.21 -46.04 -3.66
N TRP A 197 -4.37 -45.14 -3.16
CA TRP A 197 -3.46 -44.33 -3.96
C TRP A 197 -2.11 -44.18 -3.26
N LEU A 198 -1.01 -44.28 -4.02
CA LEU A 198 0.33 -43.92 -3.59
C LEU A 198 0.70 -42.56 -4.18
N LEU A 199 1.11 -41.61 -3.34
CA LEU A 199 1.53 -40.27 -3.74
C LEU A 199 3.05 -40.13 -3.58
N ASP A 200 3.73 -39.62 -4.61
CA ASP A 200 5.16 -39.31 -4.58
C ASP A 200 5.36 -37.84 -4.18
N THR A 201 5.70 -37.62 -2.91
CA THR A 201 5.99 -36.31 -2.32
C THR A 201 7.49 -36.03 -2.25
N SER A 202 8.34 -36.86 -2.89
CA SER A 202 9.80 -36.82 -2.71
C SER A 202 10.47 -35.53 -3.22
N ALA A 203 9.81 -34.81 -4.12
CA ALA A 203 10.23 -33.48 -4.57
C ALA A 203 10.03 -32.39 -3.50
N VAL A 204 9.10 -32.59 -2.56
CA VAL A 204 8.78 -31.63 -1.49
C VAL A 204 9.71 -31.87 -0.30
N LYS A 205 10.51 -30.86 0.05
CA LYS A 205 11.50 -30.96 1.14
C LYS A 205 10.98 -30.40 2.46
N ALA A 206 10.06 -29.44 2.40
CA ALA A 206 9.45 -28.85 3.58
C ALA A 206 8.43 -29.83 4.23
N PRO A 207 8.11 -29.66 5.52
CA PRO A 207 7.07 -30.44 6.19
C PRO A 207 5.71 -30.30 5.49
N LEU A 208 4.97 -31.41 5.38
CA LEU A 208 3.67 -31.44 4.72
C LEU A 208 2.57 -31.11 5.74
N GLU A 209 1.73 -30.11 5.43
CA GLU A 209 0.71 -29.58 6.35
C GLU A 209 -0.71 -29.89 5.89
N GLN A 210 -0.97 -29.93 4.58
CA GLN A 210 -2.27 -30.31 4.05
C GLN A 210 -2.14 -31.15 2.79
N LEU A 211 -3.10 -32.05 2.60
CA LEU A 211 -3.35 -32.82 1.39
C LEU A 211 -4.65 -32.30 0.76
N VAL A 212 -4.62 -31.99 -0.53
CA VAL A 212 -5.79 -31.58 -1.30
C VAL A 212 -6.01 -32.56 -2.44
N ILE A 213 -7.14 -33.25 -2.44
CA ILE A 213 -7.47 -34.26 -3.46
C ILE A 213 -8.80 -33.94 -4.15
N ASP A 214 -8.85 -34.22 -5.45
CA ASP A 214 -10.10 -34.21 -6.23
C ASP A 214 -10.33 -35.58 -6.86
N TRP A 215 -11.57 -35.98 -7.01
CA TRP A 215 -11.96 -37.31 -7.51
C TRP A 215 -13.15 -37.24 -8.47
N SER A 216 -13.39 -38.34 -9.18
CA SER A 216 -14.47 -38.47 -10.16
C SER A 216 -15.84 -38.16 -9.56
N THR A 217 -16.65 -37.35 -10.26
CA THR A 217 -18.03 -37.00 -9.88
C THR A 217 -19.00 -38.17 -9.89
N GLU A 218 -18.61 -39.32 -10.46
CA GLU A 218 -19.42 -40.55 -10.44
C GLU A 218 -19.63 -41.12 -9.04
N ARG A 219 -18.77 -40.76 -8.08
CA ARG A 219 -18.88 -41.16 -6.67
C ARG A 219 -18.97 -39.94 -5.77
N GLU A 220 -20.20 -39.49 -5.56
CA GLU A 220 -20.54 -38.53 -4.52
C GLU A 220 -20.60 -39.20 -3.14
N GLY A 221 -20.54 -38.39 -2.08
CA GLY A 221 -20.63 -38.83 -0.69
C GLY A 221 -19.36 -38.60 0.11
N PHE A 222 -19.33 -39.20 1.30
CA PHE A 222 -18.21 -39.18 2.22
C PHE A 222 -17.21 -40.27 1.87
N GLN A 223 -15.94 -39.89 1.79
CA GLN A 223 -14.82 -40.76 1.48
C GLN A 223 -13.84 -40.72 2.66
N ASN A 224 -13.68 -41.86 3.33
CA ASN A 224 -12.81 -42.02 4.49
C ASN A 224 -11.65 -42.95 4.14
N PHE A 225 -10.43 -42.55 4.47
CA PHE A 225 -9.22 -43.32 4.20
C PHE A 225 -8.19 -43.14 5.31
N SER A 226 -7.31 -44.13 5.49
CA SER A 226 -6.12 -43.96 6.31
C SER A 226 -4.94 -43.44 5.50
N ILE A 227 -4.05 -42.71 6.15
CA ILE A 227 -2.86 -42.12 5.59
C ILE A 227 -1.66 -42.78 6.24
N GLU A 228 -0.78 -43.35 5.44
CA GLU A 228 0.50 -43.87 5.89
C GLU A 228 1.63 -43.15 5.16
N ALA A 229 2.77 -43.00 5.82
CA ALA A 229 3.96 -42.40 5.24
C ALA A 229 5.12 -43.38 5.14
N SER A 230 5.98 -43.18 4.16
CA SER A 230 7.23 -43.92 4.02
C SER A 230 8.32 -43.05 3.40
N ASP A 231 9.56 -43.35 3.74
CA ASP A 231 10.74 -42.74 3.11
C ASP A 231 11.42 -43.69 2.11
N ASP A 232 11.09 -44.99 2.14
CA ASP A 232 11.73 -46.05 1.35
C ASP A 232 10.78 -46.98 0.60
N LEU A 233 9.45 -46.80 0.77
CA LEU A 233 8.34 -47.62 0.25
C LEU A 233 8.22 -49.01 0.88
N GLN A 234 9.02 -49.32 1.90
CA GLN A 234 9.06 -50.62 2.58
C GLN A 234 8.53 -50.49 4.01
N HIS A 235 9.00 -49.48 4.73
CA HIS A 235 8.59 -49.20 6.10
C HIS A 235 7.52 -48.12 6.10
N TRP A 236 6.31 -48.51 6.49
CA TRP A 236 5.14 -47.65 6.55
C TRP A 236 4.86 -47.26 8.00
N ARG A 237 4.65 -45.97 8.23
CA ARG A 237 4.25 -45.40 9.52
C ARG A 237 2.85 -44.82 9.41
N ASP A 238 2.04 -45.03 10.45
CA ASP A 238 0.72 -44.39 10.55
C ASP A 238 0.89 -42.87 10.58
N TRP A 239 0.08 -42.20 9.76
CA TRP A 239 0.05 -40.75 9.61
C TRP A 239 -1.35 -40.18 9.79
N GLY A 240 -2.29 -41.00 10.30
CA GLY A 240 -3.64 -40.60 10.66
C GLY A 240 -4.68 -40.98 9.62
N GLU A 241 -5.80 -40.26 9.65
CA GLU A 241 -6.96 -40.53 8.82
C GLU A 241 -7.38 -39.28 8.06
N GLY A 242 -7.93 -39.47 6.86
CA GLY A 242 -8.47 -38.44 6.02
C GLY A 242 -9.94 -38.66 5.72
N GLN A 243 -10.68 -37.55 5.65
CA GLN A 243 -12.07 -37.53 5.21
C GLN A 243 -12.25 -36.40 4.20
N VAL A 244 -12.80 -36.75 3.04
CA VAL A 244 -13.23 -35.79 2.02
C VAL A 244 -14.69 -36.05 1.67
N ALA A 245 -15.39 -35.03 1.19
CA ALA A 245 -16.81 -35.14 0.86
C ALA A 245 -17.17 -34.30 -0.36
N ARG A 246 -18.09 -34.84 -1.17
CA ARG A 246 -18.80 -34.11 -2.23
C ARG A 246 -20.28 -34.42 -2.10
N LEU A 247 -21.09 -33.40 -1.82
CA LEU A 247 -22.53 -33.52 -1.63
C LEU A 247 -23.26 -32.55 -2.55
N SER A 248 -24.15 -33.07 -3.37
CA SER A 248 -25.01 -32.29 -4.25
C SER A 248 -26.42 -32.18 -3.66
N PHE A 249 -26.92 -30.96 -3.46
CA PHE A 249 -28.28 -30.71 -3.00
C PHE A 249 -28.87 -29.51 -3.70
N ALA A 250 -30.03 -29.70 -4.37
CA ALA A 250 -30.80 -28.62 -5.00
C ALA A 250 -29.96 -27.68 -5.89
N ASP A 251 -29.17 -28.26 -6.81
CA ASP A 251 -28.27 -27.58 -7.75
C ASP A 251 -27.05 -26.87 -7.12
N GLU A 252 -26.85 -27.00 -5.80
CA GLU A 252 -25.62 -26.58 -5.12
C GLU A 252 -24.74 -27.79 -4.79
N VAL A 253 -23.41 -27.61 -4.92
CA VAL A 253 -22.41 -28.63 -4.59
C VAL A 253 -21.54 -28.12 -3.43
N VAL A 254 -21.53 -28.88 -2.34
CA VAL A 254 -20.66 -28.65 -1.19
C VAL A 254 -19.51 -29.64 -1.24
N GLU A 255 -18.27 -29.13 -1.18
CA GLU A 255 -17.06 -29.95 -1.28
C GLU A 255 -16.09 -29.69 -0.13
N GLN A 256 -15.60 -30.75 0.48
CA GLN A 256 -14.46 -30.76 1.39
C GLN A 256 -13.37 -31.60 0.73
N ARG A 257 -12.33 -30.95 0.20
CA ARG A 257 -11.23 -31.59 -0.54
C ARG A 257 -9.92 -31.64 0.24
N GLU A 258 -9.87 -30.93 1.36
CA GLU A 258 -8.66 -30.72 2.16
C GLU A 258 -8.64 -31.65 3.37
N VAL A 259 -7.45 -32.20 3.63
CA VAL A 259 -7.16 -33.03 4.79
C VAL A 259 -5.88 -32.54 5.45
N GLY A 260 -5.93 -32.36 6.77
CA GLY A 260 -4.74 -31.98 7.55
C GLY A 260 -3.70 -33.10 7.63
N LEU A 261 -2.44 -32.73 7.52
CA LEU A 261 -1.29 -33.63 7.69
C LEU A 261 -0.51 -33.26 8.97
N PRO A 262 0.31 -34.17 9.52
CA PRO A 262 0.93 -33.98 10.83
C PRO A 262 2.10 -32.98 10.87
N GLY A 263 2.32 -32.18 9.82
CA GLY A 263 3.40 -31.19 9.78
C GLY A 263 4.79 -31.82 9.77
N GLN A 264 4.95 -32.96 9.09
CA GLN A 264 6.20 -33.72 9.00
C GLN A 264 6.58 -33.96 7.54
N SER A 265 7.85 -34.18 7.26
CA SER A 265 8.32 -34.56 5.93
C SER A 265 8.17 -36.08 5.71
N ALA A 266 7.76 -36.48 4.52
CA ALA A 266 7.79 -37.87 4.05
C ALA A 266 7.99 -37.87 2.53
N ARG A 267 8.67 -38.91 2.00
CA ARG A 267 8.87 -39.04 0.55
C ARG A 267 7.68 -39.65 -0.17
N TYR A 268 6.88 -40.46 0.51
CA TYR A 268 5.74 -41.16 -0.08
C TYR A 268 4.58 -41.25 0.89
N LEU A 269 3.37 -40.99 0.39
CA LEU A 269 2.13 -41.16 1.15
C LEU A 269 1.30 -42.28 0.53
N ARG A 270 0.74 -43.15 1.36
CA ARG A 270 -0.20 -44.19 0.94
C ARG A 270 -1.55 -43.91 1.56
N LEU A 271 -2.54 -43.71 0.70
CA LEU A 271 -3.93 -43.50 1.06
C LEU A 271 -4.68 -44.82 0.86
N LEU A 272 -5.30 -45.36 1.90
CA LEU A 272 -6.06 -46.61 1.85
C LEU A 272 -7.51 -46.36 2.21
N TRP A 273 -8.43 -46.59 1.28
CA TRP A 273 -9.85 -46.33 1.48
C TRP A 273 -10.48 -47.33 2.44
N ARG A 274 -11.18 -46.80 3.44
CA ARG A 274 -11.92 -47.57 4.43
C ARG A 274 -13.42 -47.56 4.15
N ALA A 275 -13.97 -46.39 3.84
CA ALA A 275 -15.39 -46.25 3.55
C ALA A 275 -15.62 -45.23 2.43
N PRO A 276 -16.28 -45.62 1.33
CA PRO A 276 -16.51 -47.00 0.90
C PRO A 276 -15.20 -47.78 0.70
N HIS A 277 -15.22 -49.11 0.84
CA HIS A 277 -14.03 -49.99 0.74
C HIS A 277 -13.38 -50.03 -0.66
N SER A 278 -13.87 -49.25 -1.62
CA SER A 278 -13.22 -49.03 -2.91
C SER A 278 -12.98 -47.55 -3.11
N ALA A 279 -11.74 -47.20 -3.47
CA ALA A 279 -11.37 -45.81 -3.69
C ALA A 279 -11.98 -45.28 -4.99
N PRO A 280 -12.32 -43.97 -5.06
CA PRO A 280 -12.75 -43.33 -6.28
C PRO A 280 -11.53 -43.05 -7.17
N LEU A 281 -11.78 -42.72 -8.44
CA LEU A 281 -10.72 -42.30 -9.35
C LEU A 281 -10.23 -40.89 -8.95
N LEU A 282 -8.96 -40.74 -8.60
CA LEU A 282 -8.37 -39.42 -8.37
C LEU A 282 -8.19 -38.66 -9.69
N VAL A 283 -8.61 -37.39 -9.68
CA VAL A 283 -8.44 -36.43 -10.77
C VAL A 283 -7.22 -35.55 -10.51
N SER A 284 -6.97 -35.20 -9.25
CA SER A 284 -5.76 -34.48 -8.85
C SER A 284 -5.36 -34.79 -7.41
N ALA A 285 -4.07 -34.65 -7.13
CA ALA A 285 -3.52 -34.65 -5.78
C ALA A 285 -2.46 -33.55 -5.64
N HIS A 286 -2.63 -32.72 -4.62
CA HIS A 286 -1.70 -31.66 -4.28
C HIS A 286 -1.36 -31.73 -2.79
N VAL A 287 -0.18 -31.22 -2.43
CA VAL A 287 0.20 -31.02 -1.04
C VAL A 287 0.53 -29.56 -0.78
N LEU A 288 0.17 -29.06 0.39
CA LEU A 288 0.68 -27.81 0.91
C LEU A 288 1.76 -28.14 1.93
N SER A 289 2.90 -27.48 1.77
CA SER A 289 4.01 -27.57 2.71
C SER A 289 4.11 -26.28 3.52
N ALA A 290 4.70 -26.37 4.72
CA ALA A 290 5.07 -25.19 5.48
C ALA A 290 5.83 -24.20 4.59
N ALA A 291 5.44 -22.92 4.64
CA ALA A 291 6.10 -21.88 3.86
C ALA A 291 7.61 -21.92 4.14
N SER A 292 8.42 -21.85 3.08
CA SER A 292 9.87 -21.75 3.20
C SER A 292 10.23 -20.54 4.09
N ASP A 293 11.32 -20.65 4.87
CA ASP A 293 11.87 -19.72 5.87
C ASP A 293 12.18 -18.28 5.37
N ASN A 294 11.43 -17.73 4.42
CA ASN A 294 11.37 -16.30 4.19
C ASN A 294 10.38 -15.71 5.19
N PRO A 295 10.86 -15.13 6.32
CA PRO A 295 9.96 -14.49 7.25
C PRO A 295 9.22 -13.36 6.53
N THR A 296 7.91 -13.51 6.40
CA THR A 296 7.00 -12.40 6.08
C THR A 296 7.35 -11.24 7.02
N PRO A 297 7.65 -10.03 6.51
CA PRO A 297 7.94 -8.90 7.38
C PRO A 297 6.83 -8.73 8.41
N PRO A 298 7.15 -8.57 9.70
CA PRO A 298 6.13 -8.50 10.73
C PRO A 298 5.18 -7.32 10.46
N LEU A 299 3.88 -7.60 10.57
CA LEU A 299 2.86 -6.57 10.52
C LEU A 299 2.64 -6.01 11.92
N THR A 300 2.57 -4.68 12.04
CA THR A 300 2.19 -4.02 13.29
C THR A 300 0.70 -3.69 13.26
N TRP A 301 -0.04 -4.18 14.25
CA TRP A 301 -1.48 -3.95 14.39
C TRP A 301 -1.79 -2.60 15.05
N SER A 302 -2.80 -1.92 14.53
CA SER A 302 -3.40 -0.76 15.17
C SER A 302 -4.26 -1.19 16.36
N PRO A 303 -4.44 -0.32 17.37
CA PRO A 303 -5.63 -0.37 18.21
C PRO A 303 -6.92 -0.38 17.35
N PRO A 304 -8.04 -0.87 17.91
CA PRO A 304 -9.31 -0.90 17.20
C PRO A 304 -9.79 0.49 16.79
N VAL A 305 -10.26 0.59 15.55
CA VAL A 305 -10.89 1.76 14.95
C VAL A 305 -12.39 1.56 14.99
N LYS A 306 -13.09 2.56 15.54
CA LYS A 306 -14.56 2.54 15.62
C LYS A 306 -15.15 2.83 14.24
N GLY A 307 -16.05 1.96 13.79
CA GLY A 307 -16.79 2.15 12.53
C GLY A 307 -18.13 2.86 12.73
N SER A 308 -18.77 3.17 11.61
CA SER A 308 -20.18 3.56 11.55
C SER A 308 -20.90 2.78 10.46
N VAL A 309 -22.20 2.56 10.64
CA VAL A 309 -23.07 1.96 9.62
C VAL A 309 -23.44 3.07 8.62
N GLU A 310 -23.10 2.88 7.34
CA GLU A 310 -23.50 3.79 6.26
C GLU A 310 -24.87 3.38 5.69
N SER A 311 -25.10 2.07 5.57
CA SER A 311 -26.35 1.43 5.13
C SER A 311 -26.41 0.01 5.67
N PRO A 312 -27.54 -0.72 5.62
CA PRO A 312 -27.58 -2.12 6.03
C PRO A 312 -26.47 -2.93 5.36
N ASN A 313 -25.68 -3.65 6.17
CA ASN A 313 -24.53 -4.45 5.73
C ASN A 313 -23.36 -3.65 5.09
N GLU A 314 -23.39 -2.31 5.16
CA GLU A 314 -22.32 -1.42 4.74
C GLU A 314 -21.74 -0.64 5.92
N TYR A 315 -20.47 -0.92 6.23
CA TYR A 315 -19.77 -0.34 7.37
C TYR A 315 -18.57 0.47 6.90
N VAL A 316 -18.36 1.65 7.48
CA VAL A 316 -17.27 2.56 7.10
C VAL A 316 -16.37 2.91 8.28
N TRP A 317 -15.08 3.04 8.00
CA TRP A 317 -14.05 3.45 8.96
C TRP A 317 -13.16 4.55 8.37
N GLN A 318 -12.70 5.44 9.24
CA GLN A 318 -11.75 6.50 8.92
C GLN A 318 -10.46 6.32 9.73
N LEU A 319 -9.33 6.21 9.04
CA LEU A 319 -8.00 6.21 9.64
C LEU A 319 -7.51 7.66 9.87
N PRO A 320 -6.71 7.92 10.92
CA PRO A 320 -6.14 9.24 11.18
C PRO A 320 -5.20 9.75 10.08
N ALA A 321 -4.51 8.83 9.41
CA ALA A 321 -3.58 9.08 8.32
C ALA A 321 -3.74 8.02 7.23
N GLY A 322 -3.28 8.32 6.01
CA GLY A 322 -3.23 7.33 4.93
C GLY A 322 -2.15 6.30 5.22
N LEU A 323 -2.51 5.01 5.26
CA LEU A 323 -1.62 3.92 5.64
C LEU A 323 -1.53 2.84 4.55
N PRO A 324 -0.35 2.24 4.30
CA PRO A 324 -0.19 1.08 3.42
C PRO A 324 -0.68 -0.20 4.12
N VAL A 325 -2.00 -0.39 4.17
CA VAL A 325 -2.61 -1.49 4.93
C VAL A 325 -2.33 -2.84 4.25
N GLY A 326 -1.68 -3.75 4.97
CA GLY A 326 -1.40 -5.12 4.52
C GLY A 326 -2.42 -6.15 5.03
N ARG A 327 -3.07 -5.88 6.17
CA ARG A 327 -4.14 -6.72 6.70
C ARG A 327 -5.21 -5.89 7.41
N VAL A 328 -6.44 -6.39 7.37
CA VAL A 328 -7.55 -5.89 8.17
C VAL A 328 -8.06 -7.03 9.03
N ARG A 329 -8.39 -6.73 10.29
CA ARG A 329 -9.13 -7.62 11.20
C ARG A 329 -10.47 -6.97 11.52
N VAL A 330 -11.54 -7.72 11.38
CA VAL A 330 -12.92 -7.30 11.68
C VAL A 330 -13.42 -8.12 12.85
N ASP A 331 -13.76 -7.47 13.96
CA ASP A 331 -14.25 -8.16 15.15
C ASP A 331 -15.66 -8.75 14.92
N ILE A 332 -15.77 -10.09 14.97
CA ILE A 332 -17.02 -10.82 14.76
C ILE A 332 -17.65 -11.15 16.12
N ALA A 333 -18.50 -10.23 16.60
CA ALA A 333 -19.11 -10.33 17.91
C ALA A 333 -20.08 -11.54 18.04
N GLN A 334 -20.78 -11.87 16.95
CA GLN A 334 -21.84 -12.87 16.95
C GLN A 334 -21.27 -14.28 16.69
N PRO A 335 -21.64 -15.29 17.49
CA PRO A 335 -21.30 -16.68 17.20
C PRO A 335 -22.15 -17.18 16.03
N ASN A 336 -21.62 -18.15 15.28
CA ASN A 336 -22.25 -18.75 14.09
C ASN A 336 -22.59 -17.73 12.99
N SER A 337 -21.71 -16.75 12.78
CA SER A 337 -21.82 -15.76 11.71
C SER A 337 -21.03 -16.19 10.47
N LEU A 338 -21.62 -16.00 9.30
CA LEU A 338 -20.99 -16.14 7.99
C LEU A 338 -21.24 -14.85 7.18
N ALA A 339 -20.17 -14.24 6.70
CA ALA A 339 -20.22 -12.94 6.05
C ALA A 339 -19.27 -12.90 4.85
N PRO A 340 -19.72 -13.34 3.66
CA PRO A 340 -19.02 -13.02 2.42
C PRO A 340 -18.94 -11.49 2.29
N ALA A 341 -17.74 -10.95 2.13
CA ALA A 341 -17.53 -9.52 2.21
C ALA A 341 -16.56 -9.01 1.15
N THR A 342 -16.83 -7.80 0.66
CA THR A 342 -15.92 -7.02 -0.18
C THR A 342 -15.49 -5.77 0.56
N LEU A 343 -14.17 -5.60 0.70
CA LEU A 343 -13.56 -4.43 1.29
C LEU A 343 -13.15 -3.45 0.20
N TYR A 344 -13.58 -2.20 0.36
CA TYR A 344 -13.24 -1.07 -0.48
C TYR A 344 -12.36 -0.09 0.29
N GLY A 345 -11.51 0.64 -0.43
CA GLY A 345 -10.70 1.70 0.14
C GLY A 345 -10.51 2.89 -0.78
N ARG A 346 -10.22 4.03 -0.16
CA ARG A 346 -9.81 5.27 -0.84
C ARG A 346 -8.95 6.12 0.08
N ILE A 347 -8.16 7.03 -0.49
CA ILE A 347 -7.31 7.94 0.28
C ILE A 347 -8.07 9.17 0.78
N ASP A 348 -9.04 9.68 0.00
CA ASP A 348 -9.87 10.81 0.40
C ASP A 348 -11.25 10.74 -0.27
N ALA A 349 -12.20 11.52 0.25
CA ALA A 349 -13.61 11.49 -0.17
C ALA A 349 -13.86 11.94 -1.62
N ARG A 350 -12.89 12.60 -2.28
CA ARG A 350 -13.01 13.02 -3.69
C ARG A 350 -12.73 11.87 -4.65
N GLN A 351 -12.10 10.80 -4.18
CA GLN A 351 -11.85 9.61 -4.98
C GLN A 351 -13.01 8.62 -4.88
N PRO A 352 -13.31 7.87 -5.96
CA PRO A 352 -14.28 6.79 -5.89
C PRO A 352 -13.76 5.67 -4.98
N TRP A 353 -14.67 4.93 -4.39
CA TRP A 353 -14.36 3.67 -3.71
C TRP A 353 -13.74 2.69 -4.71
N GLN A 354 -12.67 2.00 -4.32
CA GLN A 354 -12.05 0.95 -5.12
C GLN A 354 -12.01 -0.35 -4.31
N PRO A 355 -12.36 -1.50 -4.91
CA PRO A 355 -12.22 -2.78 -4.21
C PRO A 355 -10.74 -3.06 -3.95
N ILE A 356 -10.41 -3.43 -2.71
CA ILE A 356 -9.04 -3.70 -2.28
C ILE A 356 -8.84 -5.11 -1.71
N SER A 357 -9.93 -5.79 -1.33
CA SER A 357 -9.94 -7.19 -0.90
C SER A 357 -11.36 -7.77 -0.96
N SER A 358 -11.48 -9.08 -1.04
CA SER A 358 -12.73 -9.83 -0.86
C SER A 358 -12.43 -11.14 -0.15
N GLY A 359 -13.38 -11.67 0.62
CA GLY A 359 -13.21 -12.93 1.32
C GLY A 359 -14.44 -13.32 2.14
N LEU A 360 -14.38 -14.47 2.80
CA LEU A 360 -15.40 -14.94 3.72
C LEU A 360 -14.95 -14.69 5.15
N LEU A 361 -15.67 -13.84 5.88
CA LEU A 361 -15.49 -13.65 7.32
C LEU A 361 -16.43 -14.58 8.05
N TYR A 362 -15.94 -15.32 9.04
CA TYR A 362 -16.80 -16.23 9.80
C TYR A 362 -16.34 -16.49 11.22
N ARG A 363 -17.31 -16.82 12.07
CA ARG A 363 -17.09 -17.37 13.40
C ARG A 363 -18.06 -18.53 13.58
N LEU A 364 -17.57 -19.76 13.58
CA LEU A 364 -18.38 -20.97 13.68
C LEU A 364 -18.02 -21.70 14.97
N SER A 365 -19.01 -21.97 15.82
CA SER A 365 -18.81 -22.77 17.03
C SER A 365 -19.08 -24.24 16.69
N GLN A 366 -18.03 -25.06 16.58
CA GLN A 366 -18.12 -26.51 16.37
C GLN A 366 -17.37 -27.25 17.48
N ASN A 367 -17.98 -28.32 18.03
CA ASN A 367 -17.33 -29.23 18.99
C ASN A 367 -16.65 -28.52 20.18
N ASN A 368 -17.32 -27.54 20.80
CA ASN A 368 -16.77 -26.69 21.88
C ASN A 368 -15.54 -25.84 21.51
N SER A 369 -15.28 -25.63 20.22
CA SER A 369 -14.23 -24.74 19.71
C SER A 369 -14.79 -23.73 18.71
N ASP A 370 -14.32 -22.49 18.77
CA ASP A 370 -14.66 -21.45 17.79
C ASP A 370 -13.63 -21.49 16.67
N VAL A 371 -14.08 -21.79 15.44
CA VAL A 371 -13.28 -21.58 14.22
C VAL A 371 -13.54 -20.17 13.73
N LEU A 372 -12.48 -19.36 13.66
CA LEU A 372 -12.56 -17.92 13.38
C LEU A 372 -11.72 -17.55 12.16
N GLN A 373 -12.35 -16.93 11.16
CA GLN A 373 -11.70 -16.20 10.08
C GLN A 373 -12.18 -14.75 10.13
N ASP A 374 -11.40 -13.92 10.81
CA ASP A 374 -11.73 -12.52 11.10
C ASP A 374 -10.86 -11.53 10.30
N GLN A 375 -10.04 -12.03 9.37
CA GLN A 375 -9.02 -11.26 8.70
C GLN A 375 -9.16 -11.27 7.18
N LEU A 376 -8.87 -10.11 6.58
CA LEU A 376 -8.75 -9.94 5.13
C LEU A 376 -7.34 -9.47 4.80
N GLN A 377 -6.73 -10.08 3.78
CA GLN A 377 -5.40 -9.74 3.30
C GLN A 377 -5.46 -8.68 2.20
N LEU A 378 -4.58 -7.67 2.26
CA LEU A 378 -4.57 -6.54 1.34
C LEU A 378 -3.23 -6.44 0.59
N SER A 379 -3.23 -5.70 -0.51
CA SER A 379 -2.05 -5.47 -1.36
C SER A 379 -1.01 -4.49 -0.80
N GLY A 380 -1.27 -3.83 0.33
CA GLY A 380 -0.42 -2.75 0.85
C GLY A 380 -0.68 -1.38 0.23
N ARG A 381 -1.77 -1.22 -0.53
CA ARG A 381 -2.17 0.08 -1.07
C ARG A 381 -2.43 1.08 0.05
N ILE A 382 -2.04 2.33 -0.18
CA ILE A 382 -2.32 3.40 0.78
C ILE A 382 -3.81 3.76 0.76
N VAL A 383 -4.46 3.60 1.90
CA VAL A 383 -5.87 3.93 2.14
C VAL A 383 -6.02 4.71 3.42
N GLN A 384 -7.05 5.56 3.48
CA GLN A 384 -7.42 6.30 4.69
C GLN A 384 -8.87 6.04 5.09
N GLN A 385 -9.74 5.82 4.11
CA GLN A 385 -11.13 5.43 4.32
C GLN A 385 -11.33 4.01 3.84
N LEU A 386 -12.02 3.22 4.65
CA LEU A 386 -12.35 1.82 4.40
C LEU A 386 -13.87 1.65 4.42
N LYS A 387 -14.39 0.82 3.52
CA LYS A 387 -15.80 0.41 3.51
C LYS A 387 -15.90 -1.10 3.32
N LEU A 388 -16.58 -1.78 4.23
CA LEU A 388 -16.89 -3.20 4.13
C LEU A 388 -18.35 -3.35 3.71
N VAL A 389 -18.57 -4.05 2.60
CA VAL A 389 -19.90 -4.43 2.12
C VAL A 389 -20.04 -5.93 2.35
N VAL A 390 -21.02 -6.34 3.15
CA VAL A 390 -21.29 -7.73 3.51
C VAL A 390 -22.52 -8.24 2.75
N ASP A 391 -22.44 -9.47 2.26
CA ASP A 391 -23.58 -10.22 1.74
C ASP A 391 -24.35 -10.83 2.91
N ASP A 392 -25.62 -10.46 3.05
CA ASP A 392 -26.46 -10.83 4.19
C ASP A 392 -27.08 -12.22 4.07
N ARG A 393 -26.92 -12.90 2.93
CA ARG A 393 -27.38 -14.30 2.76
C ARG A 393 -26.72 -15.27 3.75
N GLY A 394 -25.56 -14.92 4.31
CA GLY A 394 -24.85 -15.70 5.33
C GLY A 394 -25.21 -15.37 6.79
N GLY A 395 -26.15 -14.44 7.04
CA GLY A 395 -26.48 -13.97 8.39
C GLY A 395 -25.70 -12.73 8.86
N GLY A 396 -24.67 -12.30 8.11
CA GLY A 396 -24.03 -11.00 8.25
C GLY A 396 -23.17 -10.83 9.52
N LEU A 397 -22.84 -9.58 9.86
CA LEU A 397 -22.01 -9.20 11.02
C LEU A 397 -22.80 -8.48 12.13
N GLY A 398 -24.12 -8.47 12.03
CA GLY A 398 -25.01 -7.77 12.95
C GLY A 398 -25.35 -6.33 12.58
N ASN A 399 -26.11 -5.67 13.45
CA ASN A 399 -26.67 -4.35 13.21
C ASN A 399 -25.73 -3.19 13.57
N GLU A 400 -24.68 -3.46 14.34
CA GLU A 400 -23.68 -2.46 14.72
C GLU A 400 -22.44 -2.60 13.84
N ALA A 401 -21.73 -1.50 13.61
CA ALA A 401 -20.46 -1.55 12.89
C ALA A 401 -19.41 -2.28 13.74
N PRO A 402 -18.79 -3.36 13.22
CA PRO A 402 -17.77 -4.08 13.96
C PRO A 402 -16.54 -3.20 14.20
N GLN A 403 -15.77 -3.52 15.23
CA GLN A 403 -14.46 -2.90 15.41
C GLN A 403 -13.52 -3.39 14.32
N LEU A 404 -12.67 -2.49 13.82
CA LEU A 404 -11.70 -2.81 12.77
C LEU A 404 -10.30 -2.47 13.22
N SER A 405 -9.37 -3.41 13.09
CA SER A 405 -7.94 -3.14 13.27
C SER A 405 -7.22 -3.29 11.94
N VAL A 406 -6.26 -2.41 11.67
CA VAL A 406 -5.41 -2.49 10.48
C VAL A 406 -4.00 -2.92 10.87
N ALA A 407 -3.38 -3.73 10.02
CA ALA A 407 -1.98 -4.08 10.15
C ALA A 407 -1.20 -3.47 8.98
N VAL A 408 -0.10 -2.78 9.31
CA VAL A 408 0.81 -2.19 8.32
C VAL A 408 2.17 -2.90 8.39
N PRO A 409 2.91 -2.96 7.27
CA PRO A 409 4.29 -3.41 7.31
C PRO A 409 5.16 -2.47 8.14
N ALA A 410 6.19 -3.03 8.78
CA ALA A 410 7.21 -2.23 9.44
C ALA A 410 7.89 -1.27 8.43
N THR A 411 7.74 0.03 8.65
CA THR A 411 8.45 1.07 7.89
C THR A 411 9.76 1.39 8.59
N GLU A 412 10.85 1.45 7.84
CA GLU A 412 12.16 1.77 8.41
C GLU A 412 12.60 3.18 8.03
N VAL A 413 13.21 3.88 8.98
CA VAL A 413 13.98 5.10 8.73
C VAL A 413 15.43 4.82 9.04
N VAL A 414 16.31 5.02 8.08
CA VAL A 414 17.75 5.00 8.32
C VAL A 414 18.24 6.44 8.30
N PHE A 415 19.01 6.84 9.30
CA PHE A 415 19.58 8.18 9.36
C PHE A 415 21.09 8.14 9.60
N LEU A 416 21.78 9.17 9.10
CA LEU A 416 23.19 9.42 9.36
C LEU A 416 23.32 10.28 10.62
N ALA A 417 23.87 9.72 11.70
CA ALA A 417 24.04 10.42 12.97
C ALA A 417 25.22 11.41 12.89
N ARG A 418 24.90 12.70 12.77
CA ARG A 418 25.86 13.81 12.78
C ARG A 418 25.65 14.71 13.99
N GLY A 419 26.73 14.97 14.72
CA GLY A 419 26.71 15.74 15.96
C GLY A 419 26.41 14.88 17.18
N ASN A 420 26.14 15.52 18.31
CA ASN A 420 25.97 14.82 19.58
C ASN A 420 24.50 14.43 19.80
N GLY A 421 24.28 13.30 20.48
CA GLY A 421 22.98 12.93 21.01
C GLY A 421 22.57 13.77 22.23
N PRO A 422 21.32 13.67 22.70
CA PRO A 422 20.29 12.74 22.23
C PRO A 422 19.72 13.10 20.86
N PHE A 423 19.36 12.09 20.09
CA PHE A 423 18.65 12.26 18.83
C PHE A 423 17.14 12.18 19.06
N THR A 424 16.35 12.92 18.27
CA THR A 424 14.90 13.01 18.42
C THR A 424 14.21 12.77 17.09
N LEU A 425 13.27 11.84 17.05
CA LEU A 425 12.34 11.62 15.95
C LEU A 425 11.18 12.60 16.06
N ALA A 426 10.89 13.35 15.02
CA ALA A 426 9.81 14.33 14.98
C ALA A 426 8.86 14.08 13.81
N VAL A 427 7.57 14.25 14.05
CA VAL A 427 6.51 14.01 13.06
C VAL A 427 5.33 14.96 13.27
N GLY A 428 4.58 15.25 12.22
CA GLY A 428 3.30 15.93 12.32
C GLY A 428 3.28 17.35 11.77
N ASN A 429 4.19 17.71 10.85
CA ASN A 429 4.25 19.02 10.21
C ASN A 429 3.69 18.97 8.77
N ALA A 430 2.44 19.41 8.59
CA ALA A 430 1.79 19.41 7.27
C ALA A 430 2.46 20.32 6.22
N ALA A 431 3.27 21.30 6.65
CA ALA A 431 3.97 22.23 5.77
C ALA A 431 5.41 21.80 5.45
N ALA A 432 5.93 20.77 6.12
CA ALA A 432 7.27 20.25 5.87
C ALA A 432 7.38 19.72 4.43
N LYS A 433 8.50 20.00 3.76
CA LYS A 433 8.77 19.43 2.44
C LYS A 433 9.46 18.08 2.60
N ALA A 434 9.14 17.07 1.78
CA ALA A 434 9.89 15.82 1.81
C ALA A 434 11.41 16.06 1.65
N ALA A 435 12.21 15.47 2.54
CA ALA A 435 13.66 15.64 2.60
C ALA A 435 14.41 14.30 2.71
N ASN A 436 13.71 13.18 2.54
CA ASN A 436 14.29 11.85 2.52
C ASN A 436 15.15 11.65 1.26
N LEU A 437 16.29 11.00 1.46
CA LEU A 437 17.20 10.56 0.41
C LEU A 437 16.89 9.10 0.01
N SER A 438 17.42 8.67 -1.13
CA SER A 438 17.48 7.23 -1.41
C SER A 438 18.47 6.56 -0.46
N LEU A 439 18.20 5.30 -0.10
CA LEU A 439 19.07 4.54 0.81
C LEU A 439 20.50 4.40 0.26
N ALA A 440 20.66 4.25 -1.06
CA ALA A 440 21.95 4.18 -1.73
C ALA A 440 22.69 5.53 -1.77
N THR A 441 21.97 6.66 -1.72
CA THR A 441 22.59 7.99 -1.56
C THR A 441 23.03 8.22 -0.11
N LEU A 442 22.27 7.70 0.85
CA LEU A 442 22.59 7.85 2.28
C LEU A 442 23.76 6.96 2.72
N ILE A 443 23.83 5.73 2.21
CA ILE A 443 24.86 4.75 2.53
C ILE A 443 25.67 4.44 1.25
N PRO A 444 26.90 4.96 1.13
CA PRO A 444 27.81 4.57 0.05
C PRO A 444 28.11 3.07 0.07
N ASP A 445 28.29 2.47 -1.10
CA ASP A 445 28.60 1.04 -1.27
C ASP A 445 27.61 0.11 -0.54
N LEU A 446 26.31 0.36 -0.74
CA LEU A 446 25.23 -0.37 -0.09
C LEU A 446 25.28 -1.88 -0.43
N SER A 447 25.36 -2.73 0.59
CA SER A 447 25.30 -4.19 0.47
C SER A 447 24.41 -4.80 1.57
N PRO A 448 23.85 -6.01 1.38
CA PRO A 448 23.05 -6.67 2.41
C PRO A 448 23.79 -6.85 3.74
N ALA A 449 25.09 -7.19 3.68
CA ALA A 449 25.92 -7.33 4.87
C ALA A 449 26.08 -5.98 5.62
N LYS A 450 26.27 -4.89 4.88
CA LYS A 450 26.39 -3.54 5.45
C LYS A 450 25.08 -3.06 6.06
N LEU A 451 23.94 -3.38 5.44
CA LEU A 451 22.61 -3.12 6.01
C LEU A 451 22.33 -3.95 7.27
N ALA A 452 22.85 -5.16 7.36
CA ALA A 452 22.73 -5.98 8.55
C ALA A 452 23.57 -5.43 9.72
N SER A 453 24.70 -4.77 9.44
CA SER A 453 25.63 -4.27 10.45
C SER A 453 25.33 -2.86 10.98
N ILE A 454 24.40 -2.11 10.40
CA ILE A 454 24.08 -0.75 10.90
C ILE A 454 23.50 -0.80 12.32
N GLY A 455 23.80 0.25 13.10
CA GLY A 455 23.23 0.42 14.44
C GLY A 455 21.70 0.50 14.42
N THR A 456 21.09 0.32 15.58
CA THR A 456 19.64 0.45 15.78
C THR A 456 19.34 1.66 16.64
N ALA A 457 18.25 2.35 16.36
CA ALA A 457 17.74 3.46 17.15
C ALA A 457 16.28 3.17 17.51
N LYS A 458 16.00 3.05 18.80
CA LYS A 458 14.66 2.78 19.30
C LYS A 458 14.02 4.07 19.80
N PRO A 459 12.85 4.46 19.28
CA PRO A 459 12.09 5.56 19.85
C PRO A 459 11.56 5.15 21.23
N ALA A 460 11.58 6.09 22.18
CA ALA A 460 10.80 5.94 23.40
C ALA A 460 9.30 5.78 23.06
N THR A 461 8.49 5.29 24.00
CA THR A 461 7.05 5.06 23.77
C THR A 461 6.37 6.34 23.27
N ALA A 462 6.03 6.37 21.97
CA ALA A 462 5.35 7.50 21.36
C ALA A 462 3.86 7.48 21.72
N SER A 463 3.26 8.65 21.93
CA SER A 463 1.81 8.77 22.10
C SER A 463 1.10 8.41 20.80
N VAL A 464 0.04 7.60 20.90
CA VAL A 464 -0.79 7.21 19.74
C VAL A 464 -1.78 8.34 19.45
N ALA A 465 -1.97 8.71 18.19
CA ALA A 465 -3.09 9.56 17.80
C ALA A 465 -4.42 8.92 18.25
N ASN A 466 -5.34 9.69 18.84
CA ASN A 466 -6.64 9.16 19.28
C ASN A 466 -7.45 8.61 18.10
N MET A 467 -7.49 7.28 17.96
CA MET A 467 -8.26 6.56 16.93
C MET A 467 -9.76 6.42 17.25
N THR A 468 -10.17 6.91 18.43
CA THR A 468 -11.58 6.98 18.88
C THR A 468 -12.21 8.35 18.63
N ALA A 469 -11.42 9.35 18.22
CA ALA A 469 -11.94 10.68 17.95
C ALA A 469 -12.72 10.71 16.62
N ALA A 470 -13.87 11.37 16.62
CA ALA A 470 -14.63 11.63 15.40
C ALA A 470 -13.73 12.32 14.35
N PRO A 471 -13.91 12.03 13.04
CA PRO A 471 -13.05 12.56 12.00
C PRO A 471 -12.96 14.09 12.11
N LEU A 472 -11.76 14.60 12.35
CA LEU A 472 -11.51 16.03 12.24
C LEU A 472 -11.77 16.42 10.79
N VAL A 473 -12.82 17.21 10.56
CA VAL A 473 -13.07 17.84 9.27
C VAL A 473 -11.82 18.62 8.95
N ALA A 474 -11.08 18.19 7.93
CA ALA A 474 -9.94 18.94 7.43
C ALA A 474 -10.45 20.33 7.08
N THR A 475 -10.04 21.33 7.86
CA THR A 475 -10.24 22.73 7.51
C THR A 475 -9.55 22.93 6.17
N GLN A 476 -10.38 22.99 5.11
CA GLN A 476 -9.94 23.35 3.78
C GLN A 476 -9.11 24.61 3.96
N ASN A 477 -7.81 24.50 3.73
CA ASN A 477 -6.89 25.61 3.87
C ASN A 477 -7.37 26.65 2.87
N THR A 478 -8.02 27.71 3.36
CA THR A 478 -8.65 28.72 2.52
C THR A 478 -7.59 29.21 1.56
N ASP A 479 -7.76 28.94 0.27
CA ASP A 479 -6.72 29.20 -0.72
C ASP A 479 -6.56 30.71 -0.90
N PHE A 480 -5.69 31.31 -0.09
CA PHE A 480 -5.39 32.74 -0.11
C PHE A 480 -4.92 33.19 -1.50
N LYS A 481 -4.40 32.28 -2.34
CA LYS A 481 -4.08 32.58 -3.73
C LYS A 481 -5.34 32.78 -4.57
N ARG A 482 -6.38 31.97 -4.33
CA ARG A 482 -7.69 32.13 -4.96
C ARG A 482 -8.34 33.43 -4.53
N LEU A 483 -8.33 33.75 -3.23
CA LEU A 483 -8.85 35.03 -2.71
C LEU A 483 -8.08 36.23 -3.29
N GLY A 484 -6.75 36.13 -3.39
CA GLY A 484 -5.92 37.14 -4.05
C GLY A 484 -6.27 37.33 -5.53
N LEU A 485 -6.53 36.24 -6.26
CA LEU A 485 -6.96 36.30 -7.65
C LEU A 485 -8.32 37.01 -7.80
N TRP A 486 -9.28 36.70 -6.93
CA TRP A 486 -10.58 37.37 -6.91
C TRP A 486 -10.48 38.85 -6.58
N ALA A 487 -9.58 39.23 -5.65
CA ALA A 487 -9.34 40.63 -5.32
C ALA A 487 -8.74 41.41 -6.50
N VAL A 488 -7.77 40.84 -7.21
CA VAL A 488 -7.19 41.45 -8.42
C VAL A 488 -8.22 41.56 -9.54
N LEU A 489 -9.05 40.53 -9.73
CA LEU A 489 -10.12 40.54 -10.73
C LEU A 489 -11.15 41.65 -10.44
N LEU A 490 -11.62 41.76 -9.19
CA LEU A 490 -12.54 42.82 -8.77
C LEU A 490 -11.96 44.21 -8.98
N LEU A 491 -10.67 44.40 -8.66
CA LEU A 491 -9.98 45.66 -8.86
C LEU A 491 -9.90 46.03 -10.36
N GLY A 492 -9.67 45.05 -11.24
CA GLY A 492 -9.70 45.22 -12.69
C GLY A 492 -11.08 45.64 -13.20
N VAL A 493 -12.15 44.99 -12.72
CA VAL A 493 -13.54 45.34 -13.09
C VAL A 493 -13.91 46.75 -12.63
N LEU A 494 -13.53 47.13 -11.41
CA LEU A 494 -13.73 48.49 -10.89
C LEU A 494 -13.02 49.55 -11.74
N PHE A 495 -11.80 49.26 -12.18
CA PHE A 495 -11.03 50.14 -13.06
C PHE A 495 -11.68 50.31 -14.44
N LEU A 496 -12.17 49.22 -15.03
CA LEU A 496 -12.93 49.23 -16.28
C LEU A 496 -14.25 50.02 -16.15
N GLY A 497 -14.98 49.82 -15.05
CA GLY A 497 -16.21 50.58 -14.76
C GLY A 497 -15.93 52.08 -14.60
N TRP A 498 -14.84 52.45 -13.94
CA TRP A 498 -14.42 53.84 -13.77
C TRP A 498 -14.06 54.52 -15.10
N MET A 499 -13.33 53.83 -15.99
CA MET A 499 -13.04 54.30 -17.35
C MET A 499 -14.31 54.49 -18.20
N ALA A 500 -15.26 53.55 -18.12
CA ALA A 500 -16.54 53.68 -18.83
C ALA A 500 -17.36 54.89 -18.32
N PHE A 501 -17.34 55.15 -17.01
CA PHE A 501 -18.05 56.29 -16.44
C PHE A 501 -17.39 57.64 -16.78
N SER A 502 -16.06 57.70 -16.81
CA SER A 502 -15.32 58.91 -17.15
C SER A 502 -15.48 59.33 -18.61
N THR A 503 -15.58 58.36 -19.53
CA THR A 503 -15.85 58.62 -20.96
C THR A 503 -17.29 59.09 -21.20
N LEU A 504 -18.27 58.55 -20.47
CA LEU A 504 -19.65 59.03 -20.50
C LEU A 504 -19.78 60.47 -19.99
N HIS A 505 -19.05 60.85 -18.93
CA HIS A 505 -19.01 62.22 -18.44
C HIS A 505 -18.25 63.18 -19.36
N ALA A 506 -17.25 62.72 -20.11
CA ALA A 506 -16.53 63.52 -21.09
C ALA A 506 -17.38 63.86 -22.33
N SER A 507 -18.40 63.05 -22.67
CA SER A 507 -19.30 63.32 -23.81
C SER A 507 -20.43 64.31 -23.48
N LYS A 508 -20.59 64.69 -22.20
CA LYS A 508 -21.64 65.60 -21.72
C LYS A 508 -21.15 67.05 -21.50
N ARG A 509 -19.96 67.39 -21.99
CA ARG A 509 -19.40 68.75 -21.95
C ARG A 509 -19.27 69.34 -23.35
#